data_AF-A0A9E0ABS4-F1
#
_entry.id   AF-A0A9E0ABS4-F1
#
_cell.length_a   1.000
_cell.length_b   1.000
_cell.length_c   1.000
_cell.angle_alpha   90.00
_cell.angle_beta   90.00
_cell.angle_gamma   90.00
#
_symmetry.space_group_name_H-M   'P 1'
#
loop_
_entity.id
_entity.type
_entity.pdbx_description
1 polymer ?
#
loop_
_entity_poly.entity_id
_entity_poly.type
_entity_poly.pdbx_seq_one_letter_code
_entity_poly.pdbx_strand_id
1 'polypeptide(L)'
;FFVSPNGHETKYHFTTSNSPLPSNVINDIDINSVTGEVFIATAKGLVSFKGTATAANDDLSNAYVYPNPVRPEYQGTVKIAGLLDKATIKITDIEGNLVYETTSNGGTIEWDTTAFGKYKVASGVYMIFISAEDGVETKVKKVMIIR
;
A
#
# COMPACT_ATOMS: atom_id res chain seq x y z
N PHE A 1 2.39 18.33 5.42
CA PHE A 1 1.35 17.50 6.06
C PHE A 1 0.39 17.02 4.99
N PHE A 2 -0.17 15.82 5.10
CA PHE A 2 -1.33 15.37 4.31
C PHE A 2 -2.48 15.17 5.29
N VAL A 3 -3.63 15.78 4.99
CA VAL A 3 -4.81 15.83 5.86
C VAL A 3 -6.01 15.17 5.18
N SER A 4 -6.99 14.80 6.00
CA SER A 4 -8.34 14.41 5.57
C SER A 4 -9.04 15.54 4.77
N PRO A 5 -10.04 15.23 3.93
CA PRO A 5 -10.76 16.24 3.13
C PRO A 5 -11.45 17.35 3.94
N ASN A 6 -11.77 17.08 5.21
CA ASN A 6 -12.34 18.06 6.16
C ASN A 6 -11.28 18.73 7.04
N GLY A 7 -9.99 18.43 6.86
CA GLY A 7 -8.87 19.03 7.60
C GLY A 7 -8.72 18.62 9.07
N HIS A 8 -9.62 17.79 9.61
CA HIS A 8 -9.65 17.46 11.05
C HIS A 8 -8.59 16.43 11.48
N GLU A 9 -8.19 15.56 10.56
CA GLU A 9 -7.22 14.49 10.80
C GLU A 9 -5.98 14.69 9.92
N THR A 10 -4.79 14.64 10.53
CA THR A 10 -3.50 14.57 9.81
C THR A 10 -3.16 13.12 9.54
N LYS A 11 -3.26 12.69 8.29
CA LYS A 11 -2.93 11.33 7.84
C LYS A 11 -1.43 11.07 7.80
N TYR A 12 -0.65 12.07 7.34
CA TYR A 12 0.82 11.96 7.30
C TYR A 12 1.50 13.29 7.64
N HIS A 13 2.61 13.20 8.37
CA HIS A 13 3.49 14.32 8.70
C HIS A 13 4.94 13.88 8.53
N PHE A 14 5.64 14.48 7.57
CA PHE A 14 7.04 14.20 7.26
C PHE A 14 7.91 15.39 7.66
N THR A 15 9.00 15.09 8.37
CA THR A 15 10.07 16.01 8.76
C THR A 15 11.42 15.33 8.51
N THR A 16 12.50 16.11 8.54
CA THR A 16 13.89 15.61 8.55
C THR A 16 14.21 14.72 9.75
N SER A 17 13.38 14.69 10.80
CA SER A 17 13.62 13.91 12.03
C SER A 17 12.84 12.60 12.08
N ASN A 18 11.79 12.43 11.28
CA ASN A 18 10.96 11.21 11.25
C ASN A 18 10.91 10.52 9.87
N SER A 19 11.57 11.07 8.86
CA SER A 19 11.51 10.58 7.48
C SER A 19 12.79 10.91 6.68
N PRO A 20 13.00 10.29 5.51
CA PRO A 20 14.13 10.62 4.61
C PRO A 20 14.07 12.00 3.93
N LEU A 21 13.19 12.90 4.38
CA LEU A 21 12.99 14.23 3.80
C LEU A 21 14.30 15.06 3.90
N PRO A 22 14.90 15.54 2.79
CA PRO A 22 16.21 16.22 2.83
C PRO A 22 16.22 17.57 3.55
N SER A 23 15.09 18.28 3.58
CA SER A 23 14.92 19.56 4.30
C SER A 23 13.46 19.80 4.66
N ASN A 24 13.21 20.42 5.82
CA ASN A 24 11.87 20.89 6.21
C ASN A 24 11.42 22.13 5.41
N VAL A 25 12.34 22.77 4.66
CA VAL A 25 12.01 23.85 3.73
C VAL A 25 11.60 23.24 2.39
N ILE A 26 10.30 23.32 2.10
CA ILE A 26 9.69 22.85 0.86
C ILE A 26 9.54 24.04 -0.09
N ASN A 27 10.01 23.88 -1.32
CA ASN A 27 9.90 24.87 -2.38
C ASN A 27 8.66 24.60 -3.25
N ASP A 28 8.38 23.33 -3.56
CA ASP A 28 7.27 22.91 -4.42
C ASP A 28 6.83 21.46 -4.13
N ILE A 29 5.59 21.13 -4.48
CA ILE A 29 5.02 19.77 -4.40
C ILE A 29 4.13 19.52 -5.64
N ASP A 30 4.42 18.45 -6.38
CA ASP A 30 3.59 17.99 -7.50
C ASP A 30 3.25 16.50 -7.36
N ILE A 31 2.20 16.02 -8.06
CA ILE A 31 1.67 14.66 -7.93
C ILE A 31 1.53 14.04 -9.32
N ASN A 32 2.19 12.90 -9.53
CA ASN A 32 1.89 12.04 -10.67
C ASN A 32 0.53 11.37 -10.45
N SER A 33 -0.49 11.86 -11.17
CA SER A 33 -1.88 11.40 -11.05
C SER A 33 -2.11 9.93 -11.41
N VAL A 34 -1.20 9.31 -12.17
CA VAL A 34 -1.26 7.88 -12.51
C VAL A 34 -0.67 7.04 -11.38
N THR A 35 0.56 7.34 -10.96
CA THR A 35 1.29 6.50 -10.00
C THR A 35 1.00 6.83 -8.54
N GLY A 36 0.26 7.90 -8.24
CA GLY A 36 0.06 8.41 -6.88
C GLY A 36 1.34 8.89 -6.20
N GLU A 37 2.40 9.11 -6.98
CA GLU A 37 3.72 9.51 -6.48
C GLU A 37 3.78 11.02 -6.32
N VAL A 38 3.95 11.46 -5.07
CA VAL A 38 4.08 12.86 -4.68
C VAL A 38 5.55 13.23 -4.72
N PHE A 39 5.94 14.14 -5.61
CA PHE A 39 7.28 14.69 -5.70
C PHE A 39 7.36 15.95 -4.84
N ILE A 40 8.37 16.00 -3.97
CA ILE A 40 8.57 17.08 -3.00
C ILE A 40 9.93 17.71 -3.26
N ALA A 41 9.92 18.92 -3.82
CA ALA A 41 11.13 19.70 -4.06
C ALA A 41 11.50 20.46 -2.78
N THR A 42 12.58 20.03 -2.12
CA THR A 42 13.09 20.69 -0.91
C THR A 42 14.30 21.57 -1.23
N ALA A 43 14.63 22.50 -0.33
CA ALA A 43 15.83 23.32 -0.44
C ALA A 43 17.16 22.54 -0.44
N LYS A 44 17.15 21.21 -0.20
CA LYS A 44 18.33 20.33 -0.22
C LYS A 44 18.22 19.16 -1.20
N GLY A 45 17.25 19.19 -2.12
CA GLY A 45 17.05 18.16 -3.14
C GLY A 45 15.61 17.67 -3.26
N LEU A 46 15.38 16.81 -4.25
CA LEU A 46 14.08 16.20 -4.54
C LEU A 46 13.94 14.88 -3.76
N VAL A 47 12.73 14.61 -3.25
CA VAL A 47 12.34 13.29 -2.73
C VAL A 47 10.94 12.95 -3.24
N SER A 48 10.62 11.67 -3.39
CA SER A 48 9.26 11.22 -3.74
C SER A 48 8.63 10.36 -2.65
N PHE A 49 7.31 10.40 -2.57
CA PHE A 49 6.50 9.63 -1.63
C PHE A 49 5.38 8.90 -2.39
N LYS A 50 5.30 7.57 -2.25
CA LYS A 50 4.24 6.74 -2.82
C LYS A 50 3.18 6.41 -1.78
N GLY A 51 2.06 7.14 -1.87
CA GLY A 51 0.86 6.87 -1.08
C GLY A 51 0.11 5.62 -1.54
N THR A 52 -1.18 5.55 -1.21
CA THR A 52 -2.13 4.54 -1.69
C THR A 52 -3.07 5.05 -2.78
N ALA A 53 -3.18 6.37 -2.96
CA ALA A 53 -4.02 7.02 -3.96
C ALA A 53 -3.40 6.94 -5.37
N THR A 54 -3.29 5.72 -5.89
CA THR A 54 -2.84 5.43 -7.26
C THR A 54 -4.04 5.26 -8.17
N ALA A 55 -3.94 5.61 -9.45
CA ALA A 55 -4.97 5.29 -10.42
C ALA A 55 -5.21 3.77 -10.47
N ALA A 56 -6.44 3.37 -10.80
CA ALA A 56 -6.75 1.97 -11.07
C ALA A 56 -6.15 1.51 -12.41
N ASN A 57 -5.82 0.23 -12.49
CA ASN A 57 -5.44 -0.43 -13.75
C ASN A 57 -6.67 -0.93 -14.50
N ASP A 58 -6.53 -1.10 -15.82
CA ASP A 58 -7.56 -1.71 -16.68
C ASP A 58 -7.68 -3.24 -16.46
N ASP A 59 -6.61 -3.90 -16.01
CA ASP A 59 -6.53 -5.34 -15.79
C ASP A 59 -5.66 -5.73 -14.56
N LEU A 60 -5.70 -7.01 -14.17
CA LEU A 60 -4.85 -7.60 -13.14
C LEU A 60 -3.57 -8.25 -13.72
N SER A 61 -3.13 -7.90 -14.93
CA SER A 61 -1.91 -8.44 -15.52
C SER A 61 -0.69 -8.04 -14.69
N ASN A 62 -0.62 -6.76 -14.33
CA ASN A 62 0.48 -6.11 -13.63
C ASN A 62 0.39 -6.15 -12.10
N ALA A 63 -0.65 -6.78 -11.52
CA ALA A 63 -0.83 -6.85 -10.07
C ALA A 63 0.41 -7.42 -9.35
N TYR A 64 0.90 -6.76 -8.30
CA TYR A 64 2.13 -7.14 -7.58
C TYR A 64 2.06 -6.80 -6.09
N VAL A 65 2.98 -7.40 -5.30
CA VAL A 65 2.97 -7.33 -3.83
C VAL A 65 4.38 -7.02 -3.34
N TYR A 66 4.51 -6.02 -2.47
CA TYR A 66 5.81 -5.59 -1.94
C TYR A 66 5.70 -5.01 -0.52
N PRO A 67 6.75 -5.15 0.33
CA PRO A 67 7.95 -5.96 0.09
C PRO A 67 7.65 -7.46 0.10
N ASN A 68 8.47 -8.24 -0.60
CA ASN A 68 8.38 -9.71 -0.60
C ASN A 68 9.80 -10.29 -0.74
N PRO A 69 10.33 -11.02 0.27
CA PRO A 69 9.70 -11.31 1.56
C PRO A 69 9.57 -10.05 2.44
N VAL A 70 8.56 -10.06 3.32
CA VAL A 70 8.46 -9.13 4.45
C VAL A 70 9.42 -9.63 5.52
N ARG A 71 10.44 -8.83 5.86
CA ARG A 71 11.49 -9.20 6.81
C ARG A 71 11.21 -8.63 8.21
N PRO A 72 11.75 -9.22 9.30
CA PRO A 72 11.45 -8.78 10.67
C PRO A 72 11.79 -7.30 10.95
N GLU A 73 12.82 -6.75 10.29
CA GLU A 73 13.23 -5.36 10.41
C GLU A 73 12.30 -4.37 9.68
N TYR A 74 11.38 -4.83 8.83
CA TYR A 74 10.46 -3.97 8.10
C TYR A 74 9.21 -3.64 8.93
N GLN A 75 9.14 -2.40 9.42
CA GLN A 75 8.03 -1.92 10.25
C GLN A 75 6.85 -1.31 9.44
N GLY A 76 6.89 -1.36 8.11
CA GLY A 76 5.85 -0.81 7.23
C GLY A 76 4.69 -1.76 6.94
N THR A 77 3.82 -1.34 6.03
CA THR A 77 2.69 -2.12 5.50
C THR A 77 3.10 -2.88 4.23
N VAL A 78 2.45 -4.03 3.98
CA VAL A 78 2.52 -4.72 2.69
C VAL A 78 1.60 -4.02 1.72
N LYS A 79 2.16 -3.50 0.63
CA LYS A 79 1.41 -2.88 -0.47
C LYS A 79 1.08 -3.94 -1.52
N ILE A 80 -0.19 -3.98 -1.92
CA ILE A 80 -0.70 -4.77 -3.03
C ILE A 80 -1.18 -3.76 -4.08
N ALA A 81 -0.51 -3.71 -5.22
CA ALA A 81 -0.64 -2.65 -6.23
C ALA A 81 -0.86 -3.23 -7.63
N GLY A 82 -1.30 -2.40 -8.57
CA GLY A 82 -1.73 -2.86 -9.90
C GLY A 82 -3.11 -3.50 -9.87
N LEU A 83 -4.04 -2.88 -9.12
CA LEU A 83 -5.42 -3.33 -8.93
C LEU A 83 -6.39 -2.54 -9.81
N LEU A 84 -7.52 -3.15 -10.17
CA LEU A 84 -8.70 -2.41 -10.61
C LEU A 84 -9.29 -1.61 -9.43
N ASP A 85 -10.10 -0.61 -9.72
CA ASP A 85 -10.93 0.03 -8.69
C ASP A 85 -11.98 -0.96 -8.18
N LYS A 86 -12.33 -0.86 -6.89
CA LYS A 86 -13.27 -1.74 -6.20
C LYS A 86 -13.02 -3.25 -6.33
N ALA A 87 -11.81 -3.67 -6.67
CA ALA A 87 -11.42 -5.06 -6.60
C ALA A 87 -11.56 -5.55 -5.14
N THR A 88 -12.09 -6.75 -4.94
CA THR A 88 -12.09 -7.43 -3.64
C THR A 88 -10.75 -8.13 -3.45
N ILE A 89 -10.12 -7.92 -2.29
CA ILE A 89 -8.84 -8.53 -1.91
C ILE A 89 -9.07 -9.38 -0.67
N LYS A 90 -8.77 -10.68 -0.78
CA LYS A 90 -8.84 -11.66 0.31
C LYS A 90 -7.47 -12.26 0.53
N ILE A 91 -6.98 -12.21 1.77
CA ILE A 91 -5.68 -12.75 2.15
C ILE A 91 -5.91 -13.94 3.06
N THR A 92 -5.35 -15.10 2.71
CA THR A 92 -5.38 -16.32 3.53
C THR A 92 -3.97 -16.77 3.88
N ASP A 93 -3.85 -17.60 4.91
CA ASP A 93 -2.66 -18.47 5.06
C ASP A 93 -2.67 -19.59 4.00
N ILE A 94 -1.70 -20.51 4.08
CA ILE A 94 -1.57 -21.66 3.18
C ILE A 94 -2.58 -22.78 3.46
N GLU A 95 -3.22 -22.79 4.63
CA GLU A 95 -4.26 -23.75 5.01
C GLU A 95 -5.65 -23.30 4.53
N GLY A 96 -5.78 -22.03 4.13
CA GLY A 96 -6.99 -21.43 3.59
C GLY A 96 -7.77 -20.57 4.58
N ASN A 97 -7.25 -20.36 5.80
CA ASN A 97 -7.90 -19.50 6.78
C ASN A 97 -7.78 -18.03 6.33
N LEU A 98 -8.92 -17.34 6.18
CA LEU A 98 -8.96 -15.92 5.87
C LEU A 98 -8.37 -15.11 7.04
N VAL A 99 -7.40 -14.25 6.77
CA VAL A 99 -6.75 -13.37 7.77
C VAL A 99 -7.08 -11.90 7.56
N TYR A 100 -7.37 -11.49 6.32
CA TYR A 100 -7.69 -10.10 5.99
C TYR A 100 -8.56 -10.03 4.73
N GLU A 101 -9.50 -9.09 4.71
CA GLU A 101 -10.36 -8.80 3.56
C GLU A 101 -10.55 -7.29 3.44
N THR A 102 -10.49 -6.76 2.22
CA THR A 102 -10.77 -5.35 1.92
C THR A 102 -11.22 -5.17 0.47
N THR A 103 -11.67 -3.96 0.14
CA THR A 103 -12.01 -3.55 -1.23
C THR A 103 -11.08 -2.40 -1.63
N SER A 104 -10.51 -2.44 -2.84
CA SER A 104 -9.63 -1.37 -3.32
C SER A 104 -10.42 -0.07 -3.58
N ASN A 105 -9.74 1.06 -3.40
CA ASN A 105 -10.23 2.38 -3.75
C ASN A 105 -9.07 3.04 -4.52
N GLY A 106 -9.08 2.88 -5.85
CA GLY A 106 -7.89 3.04 -6.70
C GLY A 106 -7.01 1.79 -6.76
N GLY A 107 -5.83 1.92 -7.39
CA GLY A 107 -5.02 0.77 -7.81
C GLY A 107 -4.08 0.14 -6.76
N THR A 108 -4.12 0.57 -5.49
CA THR A 108 -3.25 0.06 -4.42
C THR A 108 -3.98 -0.05 -3.09
N ILE A 109 -3.78 -1.15 -2.36
CA ILE A 109 -4.15 -1.28 -0.94
C ILE A 109 -2.94 -1.59 -0.05
N GLU A 110 -3.08 -1.29 1.24
CA GLU A 110 -2.08 -1.58 2.27
C GLU A 110 -2.64 -2.56 3.31
N TRP A 111 -1.84 -3.57 3.65
CA TRP A 111 -2.12 -4.50 4.74
C TRP A 111 -1.00 -4.43 5.79
N ASP A 112 -1.37 -4.21 7.04
CA ASP A 112 -0.43 -4.06 8.15
C ASP A 112 0.12 -5.40 8.69
N THR A 113 -0.14 -6.52 8.00
CA THR A 113 0.22 -7.89 8.41
C THR A 113 -0.41 -8.37 9.72
N THR A 114 -1.58 -7.82 10.08
CA THR A 114 -2.44 -8.33 11.16
C THR A 114 -3.62 -9.16 10.64
N ALA A 115 -4.02 -10.16 11.41
CA ALA A 115 -5.29 -10.86 11.21
C ALA A 115 -6.43 -9.98 11.75
N PHE A 116 -7.26 -9.45 10.86
CA PHE A 116 -8.42 -8.58 11.15
C PHE A 116 -8.16 -7.48 12.22
N GLY A 117 -6.97 -6.85 12.22
CA GLY A 117 -6.61 -5.81 13.18
C GLY A 117 -6.31 -6.29 14.61
N LYS A 118 -6.29 -7.61 14.87
CA LYS A 118 -6.18 -8.17 16.24
C LYS A 118 -4.75 -8.57 16.63
N TYR A 119 -4.04 -9.30 15.77
CA TYR A 119 -2.70 -9.82 16.06
C TYR A 119 -1.86 -9.96 14.79
N LYS A 120 -0.54 -9.80 14.91
CA LYS A 120 0.43 -9.98 13.81
C LYS A 120 0.55 -11.47 13.47
N VAL A 121 0.43 -11.83 12.19
CA VAL A 121 0.14 -13.21 11.72
C VAL A 121 1.22 -14.32 11.86
N ALA A 122 2.29 -14.16 12.66
CA ALA A 122 3.47 -15.07 12.69
C ALA A 122 4.24 -15.17 11.35
N SER A 123 4.94 -16.28 11.05
CA SER A 123 5.80 -16.44 9.86
C SER A 123 5.23 -17.49 8.91
N GLY A 124 5.24 -17.25 7.60
CA GLY A 124 4.64 -18.16 6.61
C GLY A 124 4.47 -17.57 5.21
N VAL A 125 3.81 -18.33 4.33
CA VAL A 125 3.39 -17.89 2.99
C VAL A 125 1.89 -17.60 3.01
N TYR A 126 1.51 -16.41 2.58
CA TYR A 126 0.12 -15.96 2.49
C TYR A 126 -0.30 -15.85 1.04
N MET A 127 -1.51 -16.31 0.75
CA MET A 127 -2.15 -16.26 -0.55
C MET A 127 -3.02 -15.00 -0.61
N ILE A 128 -2.87 -14.22 -1.67
CA ILE A 128 -3.61 -12.97 -1.89
C ILE A 128 -4.47 -13.20 -3.13
N PHE A 129 -5.77 -13.37 -2.91
CA PHE A 129 -6.78 -13.49 -3.96
C PHE A 129 -7.33 -12.09 -4.26
N ILE A 130 -7.36 -11.75 -5.54
CA ILE A 130 -7.84 -10.48 -6.07
C ILE A 130 -8.93 -10.80 -7.09
N SER A 131 -10.09 -10.18 -6.99
CA SER A 131 -11.18 -10.28 -7.97
C SER A 131 -11.77 -8.92 -8.27
N ALA A 132 -12.13 -8.64 -9.53
CA ALA A 132 -12.90 -7.45 -9.90
C ALA A 132 -14.30 -7.44 -9.25
N GLU A 133 -14.97 -6.28 -9.24
CA GLU A 133 -16.33 -6.10 -8.68
C GLU A 133 -17.37 -7.04 -9.35
N ASP A 134 -17.18 -7.34 -10.64
CA ASP A 134 -18.02 -8.26 -11.42
C ASP A 134 -17.59 -9.75 -11.35
N GLY A 135 -16.43 -10.04 -10.73
CA GLY A 135 -15.83 -11.37 -10.65
C GLY A 135 -15.23 -11.91 -11.95
N VAL A 136 -15.15 -11.14 -13.04
CA VAL A 136 -14.64 -11.60 -14.35
C VAL A 136 -13.12 -11.72 -14.32
N GLU A 137 -12.43 -10.65 -13.90
CA GLU A 137 -10.99 -10.66 -13.70
C GLU A 137 -10.64 -11.24 -12.32
N THR A 138 -9.76 -12.25 -12.27
CA THR A 138 -9.21 -12.77 -11.00
C THR A 138 -7.70 -12.98 -11.08
N LYS A 139 -7.02 -12.78 -9.95
CA LYS A 139 -5.57 -13.00 -9.82
C LYS A 139 -5.23 -13.57 -8.45
N VAL A 140 -4.22 -14.43 -8.42
CA VAL A 140 -3.62 -14.91 -7.17
C VAL A 140 -2.17 -14.46 -7.10
N LYS A 141 -1.77 -13.89 -5.97
CA LYS A 141 -0.39 -13.52 -5.63
C LYS A 141 0.00 -14.19 -4.31
N LYS A 142 1.29 -14.20 -4.00
CA LYS A 142 1.83 -14.77 -2.77
C LYS A 142 2.80 -13.80 -2.13
N VAL A 143 2.79 -13.74 -0.80
CA VAL A 143 3.79 -12.99 -0.01
C VAL A 143 4.34 -13.88 1.09
N MET A 144 5.65 -13.84 1.28
CA MET A 144 6.32 -14.50 2.41
C MET A 144 6.51 -13.51 3.55
N ILE A 145 6.10 -13.88 4.76
CA ILE A 145 6.31 -13.11 5.98
C ILE A 145 7.30 -13.85 6.87
N ILE A 146 8.30 -13.12 7.36
CA ILE A 146 9.35 -13.58 8.26
C ILE A 146 9.31 -12.69 9.51
N ARG A 147 9.31 -13.32 10.68
CA ARG A 147 9.39 -12.74 12.02
C ARG A 147 10.35 -13.57 12.86
#